data_AF-A0A8H9HLN8-F1
#
_entry.id   AF-A0A8H9HLN8-F1
#
_cell.length_a   1.000
_cell.length_b   1.000
_cell.length_c   1.000
_cell.angle_alpha   90.00
_cell.angle_beta   90.00
_cell.angle_gamma   90.00
#
_symmetry.space_group_name_H-M   'P 1'
#
loop_
_entity.id
_entity.type
_entity.pdbx_description
1 polymer ?
#
loop_
_entity_poly.entity_id
_entity_poly.type
_entity_poly.pdbx_seq_one_letter_code
_entity_poly.pdbx_strand_id
1 'polypeptide(L)'
;MSATGRTALAVVDLQRDFCSPGAAARHGLDPELLERAAGHTAEAVGLARSAGGEVVFVRFAGDPERQGASRRHRDRGRGKPPCRAPPNAGSWPPSTGSPPRPAPSPKR
;
A
#
# COMPACT_ATOMS: atom_id res chain seq x y z
N MET A 1 -12.62 -27.52 10.33
CA MET A 1 -12.28 -26.08 10.30
C MET A 1 -11.61 -25.80 8.96
N SER A 2 -12.23 -25.02 8.09
CA SER A 2 -11.64 -24.65 6.79
C SER A 2 -10.35 -23.85 7.01
N ALA A 3 -9.36 -24.01 6.12
CA ALA A 3 -8.07 -23.31 6.15
C ALA A 3 -8.19 -21.76 6.08
N THR A 4 -9.37 -21.24 5.73
CA THR A 4 -9.65 -19.81 5.59
C THR A 4 -9.53 -19.03 6.90
N GLY A 5 -9.76 -19.64 8.06
CA GLY A 5 -9.62 -18.96 9.36
C GLY A 5 -8.18 -18.74 9.84
N ARG A 6 -7.16 -19.15 9.07
CA ARG A 6 -5.73 -18.99 9.40
C ARG A 6 -4.93 -18.22 8.36
N THR A 7 -5.58 -17.72 7.31
CA THR A 7 -4.91 -17.10 6.16
C THR A 7 -5.54 -15.74 5.87
N ALA A 8 -4.70 -14.72 5.72
CA ALA A 8 -5.11 -13.37 5.31
C ALA A 8 -4.33 -12.93 4.07
N LEU A 9 -4.98 -12.19 3.18
CA LEU A 9 -4.33 -11.47 2.09
C LEU A 9 -3.89 -10.09 2.63
N ALA A 10 -2.58 -9.86 2.68
CA ALA A 10 -2.02 -8.55 3.01
C ALA A 10 -1.74 -7.75 1.72
N VAL A 11 -2.39 -6.60 1.57
CA VAL A 11 -2.14 -5.63 0.50
C VAL A 11 -1.26 -4.53 1.07
N VAL A 12 0.00 -4.48 0.63
CA VAL A 12 1.03 -3.60 1.21
C VAL A 12 1.37 -2.49 0.23
N ASP A 13 1.23 -1.24 0.68
CA ASP A 13 1.75 -0.04 0.03
C ASP A 13 1.30 0.16 -1.44
N LEU A 14 0.13 -0.34 -1.84
CA LEU A 14 -0.56 0.00 -3.10
C LEU A 14 -1.16 1.41 -3.08
N GLN A 15 -0.38 2.39 -2.63
CA GLN A 15 -0.77 3.79 -2.61
C GLN A 15 -0.33 4.45 -3.92
N ARG A 16 -1.04 5.50 -4.36
CA ARG A 16 -0.70 6.29 -5.55
C ARG A 16 0.77 6.74 -5.58
N ASP A 17 1.35 7.03 -4.42
CA ASP A 17 2.73 7.49 -4.31
C ASP A 17 3.77 6.40 -4.61
N PHE A 18 3.36 5.13 -4.70
CA PHE A 18 4.18 4.00 -5.12
C PHE A 18 3.79 3.45 -6.48
N CYS A 19 2.52 3.54 -6.88
CA CYS A 19 2.01 2.91 -8.11
C CYS A 19 1.67 3.88 -9.24
N SER A 20 1.88 5.19 -9.07
CA SER A 20 1.65 6.16 -10.16
C SER A 20 2.79 6.16 -11.18
N PRO A 21 2.56 6.66 -12.42
CA PRO A 21 3.63 6.87 -13.39
C PRO A 21 4.77 7.75 -12.86
N GLY A 22 4.46 8.75 -12.04
CA GLY A 22 5.46 9.58 -11.37
C GLY A 22 6.31 8.81 -10.36
N ALA A 23 5.72 7.82 -9.66
CA ALA A 23 6.45 6.92 -8.78
C ALA A 23 7.38 5.99 -9.59
N ALA A 24 6.90 5.46 -10.72
CA ALA A 24 7.70 4.66 -11.63
C ALA A 24 8.96 5.41 -12.10
N ALA A 25 8.77 6.63 -12.61
CA ALA A 25 9.86 7.49 -13.08
C ALA A 25 10.88 7.80 -11.97
N ARG A 26 10.41 8.10 -10.75
CA ARG A 26 11.29 8.37 -9.59
C ARG A 26 12.21 7.19 -9.25
N HIS A 27 11.77 5.96 -9.52
CA HIS A 27 12.48 4.75 -9.17
C HIS A 27 13.09 4.03 -10.37
N GLY A 28 12.99 4.60 -11.59
CA GLY A 28 13.47 3.95 -12.82
C GLY A 28 12.73 2.65 -13.14
N LEU A 29 11.45 2.56 -12.77
CA LEU A 29 10.59 1.40 -13.00
C LEU A 29 9.70 1.62 -14.23
N ASP A 30 9.29 0.51 -14.85
CA ASP A 30 8.25 0.49 -15.87
C ASP A 30 6.88 0.88 -15.26
N PRO A 31 6.22 1.95 -15.72
CA PRO A 31 4.88 2.32 -15.26
C PRO A 31 3.84 1.22 -15.48
N GLU A 32 3.93 0.46 -16.58
CA GLU A 32 2.96 -0.59 -16.88
C GLU A 32 3.09 -1.77 -15.91
N LEU A 33 4.31 -2.05 -15.41
CA LEU A 33 4.53 -3.04 -14.38
C LEU A 33 3.76 -2.71 -13.10
N LEU A 34 3.79 -1.43 -12.67
CA LEU A 34 3.07 -0.98 -11.48
C LEU A 34 1.56 -1.02 -11.67
N GLU A 35 1.08 -0.69 -12.87
CA GLU A 35 -0.32 -0.77 -13.23
C GLU A 35 -0.83 -2.22 -13.23
N ARG A 36 -0.08 -3.15 -13.84
CA ARG A 36 -0.39 -4.59 -13.81
C ARG A 36 -0.42 -5.12 -12.37
N ALA A 37 0.55 -4.74 -11.54
CA ALA A 37 0.59 -5.16 -10.13
C ALA A 37 -0.64 -4.65 -9.35
N ALA A 38 -1.05 -3.40 -9.57
CA ALA A 38 -2.26 -2.84 -8.97
C ALA A 38 -3.53 -3.58 -9.45
N GLY A 39 -3.64 -3.85 -10.76
CA GLY A 39 -4.75 -4.59 -11.36
C GLY A 39 -4.89 -6.02 -10.80
N HIS A 40 -3.82 -6.82 -10.84
CA HIS A 40 -3.84 -8.19 -10.30
C HIS A 40 -4.13 -8.23 -8.79
N THR A 41 -3.69 -7.21 -8.04
CA THR A 41 -4.01 -7.15 -6.61
C THR A 41 -5.48 -6.86 -6.37
N ALA A 42 -6.11 -6.00 -7.19
CA ALA A 42 -7.55 -5.76 -7.10
C ALA A 42 -8.35 -7.06 -7.35
N GLU A 43 -7.93 -7.86 -8.33
CA GLU A 43 -8.49 -9.19 -8.58
C GLU A 43 -8.31 -10.13 -7.39
N ALA A 44 -7.09 -10.24 -6.85
CA ALA A 44 -6.79 -11.07 -5.69
C ALA A 44 -7.62 -10.68 -4.44
N VAL A 45 -7.85 -9.37 -4.23
CA VAL A 45 -8.74 -8.88 -3.16
C VAL A 45 -10.18 -9.34 -3.38
N GLY A 46 -10.66 -9.27 -4.62
CA GLY A 46 -11.98 -9.80 -4.99
C GLY A 46 -12.11 -11.28 -4.66
N LEU A 47 -11.16 -12.10 -5.13
CA LEU A 47 -11.13 -13.54 -4.89
C LEU A 47 -11.06 -13.89 -3.39
N ALA A 48 -10.18 -13.22 -2.63
CA ALA A 48 -10.04 -13.44 -1.19
C ALA A 48 -11.35 -13.16 -0.45
N ARG A 49 -12.03 -12.05 -0.78
CA ARG A 49 -13.32 -11.69 -0.18
C ARG A 49 -14.42 -12.68 -0.55
N SER A 50 -14.51 -13.06 -1.82
CA SER A 50 -15.49 -14.05 -2.30
C SER A 50 -15.31 -15.42 -1.64
N ALA A 51 -14.08 -15.77 -1.24
CA ALA A 51 -13.77 -16.98 -0.49
C ALA A 51 -13.99 -16.84 1.04
N GLY A 52 -14.45 -15.69 1.52
CA GLY A 52 -14.62 -15.40 2.96
C GLY A 52 -13.29 -15.22 3.71
N GLY A 53 -12.19 -14.92 3.00
CA GLY A 53 -10.88 -14.68 3.57
C GLY A 53 -10.71 -13.26 4.11
N GLU A 54 -9.83 -13.11 5.10
CA GLU A 54 -9.46 -11.79 5.63
C GLU A 54 -8.57 -11.04 4.64
N VAL A 55 -8.84 -9.75 4.45
CA VAL A 55 -8.01 -8.85 3.63
C VAL A 55 -7.54 -7.68 4.49
N VAL A 56 -6.23 -7.56 4.66
CA VAL A 56 -5.58 -6.52 5.46
C VAL A 56 -4.89 -5.53 4.54
N PHE A 57 -5.20 -4.24 4.67
CA PHE A 57 -4.52 -3.18 3.95
C PHE A 57 -3.49 -2.51 4.84
N VAL A 58 -2.24 -2.49 4.37
CA VAL A 58 -1.12 -1.82 5.03
C VAL A 58 -0.73 -0.60 4.22
N ARG A 59 -0.55 0.52 4.91
CA ARG A 59 -0.10 1.78 4.30
C ARG A 59 1.19 2.26 4.94
N PHE A 60 2.07 2.80 4.11
CA PHE A 60 3.17 3.62 4.54
C PHE A 60 2.66 5.04 4.86
N ALA A 61 2.89 5.46 6.11
CA ALA A 61 2.65 6.81 6.58
C ALA A 61 3.92 7.36 7.21
N GLY A 62 4.38 8.52 6.73
CA GLY A 62 5.54 9.21 7.28
C GLY A 62 5.12 10.21 8.35
N ASP A 63 5.71 10.09 9.54
CA ASP A 63 5.60 11.06 10.61
C ASP A 63 7.03 11.40 11.10
N PRO A 64 7.52 12.63 10.82
CA PRO A 64 8.84 13.06 11.25
C PRO A 64 9.04 13.04 12.77
N GLU A 65 7.97 13.17 13.56
CA GLU A 65 8.04 13.13 15.03
C GLU A 65 8.19 11.68 15.50
N ARG A 66 7.52 10.73 14.83
CA ARG A 66 7.58 9.29 15.15
C ARG A 66 8.68 8.52 14.43
N GLN A 67 9.50 9.19 13.64
CA GLN A 67 10.60 8.53 12.92
C GLN A 67 11.64 7.94 13.88
N GLY A 68 11.89 6.63 13.78
CA GLY A 68 12.86 5.92 14.63
C GLY A 68 14.32 6.33 14.39
N ALA A 69 15.16 6.14 15.41
CA ALA A 69 16.57 6.57 15.40
C ALA A 69 17.38 6.00 14.23
N SER A 70 17.19 4.72 13.88
CA SER A 70 17.87 4.06 12.76
C SER A 70 17.56 4.71 11.40
N ARG A 71 16.28 5.07 11.16
CA ARG A 71 15.87 5.76 9.94
C ARG A 71 16.43 7.18 9.90
N ARG A 72 16.40 7.92 11.03
CA ARG A 72 17.00 9.27 11.10
C ARG A 72 18.50 9.24 10.78
N HIS A 73 19.23 8.27 11.34
CA HIS A 73 20.65 8.09 11.06
C HIS A 73 20.91 7.81 9.58
N ARG A 74 20.15 6.88 8.98
CA ARG A 74 20.22 6.57 7.54
C ARG A 74 19.93 7.79 6.67
N ASP A 75 18.90 8.55 7.00
CA ASP A 75 18.50 9.73 6.21
C ASP A 75 19.59 10.81 6.25
N ARG A 76 20.18 11.07 7.43
CA ARG A 76 21.35 11.97 7.56
C ARG A 76 22.53 11.51 6.70
N GLY A 77 22.88 10.22 6.76
CA GLY A 77 23.97 9.66 5.96
C GLY A 77 23.72 9.72 4.44
N ARG A 78 22.46 9.90 4.00
CA ARG A 78 22.08 9.99 2.58
C ARG A 78 21.67 11.40 2.16
N GLY A 79 21.79 12.40 3.03
CA GLY A 79 21.30 13.76 2.78
C GLY A 79 19.79 13.82 2.49
N LYS A 80 19.00 12.85 2.99
CA LYS A 80 17.55 12.80 2.77
C LYS A 80 16.81 13.56 3.86
N PRO A 81 15.75 14.31 3.51
CA PRO A 81 14.88 14.91 4.52
C PRO A 81 14.12 13.82 5.32
N PRO A 82 13.64 14.13 6.54
CA PRO A 82 12.77 13.22 7.29
C PRO A 82 11.58 12.76 6.47
N CYS A 83 11.17 11.50 6.67
CA CYS A 83 10.07 10.92 5.92
C CYS A 83 8.76 11.59 6.31
N ARG A 84 8.15 12.31 5.37
CA ARG A 84 6.82 12.91 5.51
C ARG A 84 5.78 12.04 4.81
N ALA A 85 4.55 12.04 5.32
CA ALA A 85 3.43 11.51 4.57
C ALA A 85 3.34 12.24 3.22
N PRO A 86 3.27 11.51 2.10
CA PRO A 86 3.07 12.13 0.81
C PRO A 86 1.67 12.81 0.73
N PRO A 87 1.49 13.80 -0.15
CA PRO A 87 0.24 14.57 -0.23
C PRO A 87 -0.99 13.72 -0.58
N ASN A 88 -0.81 12.55 -1.19
CA ASN A 88 -1.90 11.63 -1.54
C ASN A 88 -2.00 10.41 -0.59
N ALA A 89 -1.41 10.49 0.61
CA ALA A 89 -1.35 9.37 1.55
C ALA A 89 -2.73 8.74 1.80
N GLY A 90 -2.92 7.52 1.32
CA GLY A 90 -4.17 6.74 1.46
C GLY A 90 -5.06 6.72 0.21
N SER A 91 -4.67 7.41 -0.87
CA SER A 91 -5.34 7.32 -2.16
C SER A 91 -4.83 6.13 -2.96
N TRP A 92 -5.75 5.43 -3.62
CA TRP A 92 -5.43 4.35 -4.56
C TRP A 92 -5.00 4.89 -5.94
N PRO A 93 -4.24 4.12 -6.73
CA PRO A 93 -3.94 4.46 -8.11
C PRO A 93 -5.23 4.54 -8.95
N PRO A 94 -5.29 5.45 -9.94
CA PRO A 94 -6.50 5.73 -10.71
C PRO A 94 -6.90 4.62 -11.71
N SER A 95 -6.01 3.67 -12.02
CA SER A 95 -6.24 2.61 -13.01
C SER A 95 -7.01 1.40 -12.47
N THR A 96 -7.12 1.26 -11.16
CA THR A 96 -8.07 0.32 -10.55
C THR A 96 -9.39 1.07 -10.34
N GLY A 97 -10.53 0.46 -10.63
CA GLY A 97 -11.84 1.03 -10.26
C GLY A 97 -11.92 1.46 -8.79
N SER A 98 -13.04 2.04 -8.35
CA SER A 98 -13.25 2.53 -6.98
C SER A 98 -12.52 1.66 -5.94
N PRO A 99 -11.65 2.25 -5.10
CA PRO A 99 -10.73 1.49 -4.27
C PRO A 99 -11.51 0.43 -3.47
N PRO A 100 -10.99 -0.81 -3.32
CA PRO A 100 -11.55 -1.71 -2.35
C PRO A 100 -11.34 -1.07 -0.98
N ARG A 101 -12.37 -0.34 -0.51
CA ARG A 101 -12.34 0.26 0.81
C ARG A 101 -12.20 -0.86 1.82
N PRO A 102 -11.43 -0.66 2.90
CA PRO A 102 -11.63 -1.46 4.09
C PRO A 102 -13.13 -1.45 4.39
N ALA A 103 -13.73 -2.63 4.53
CA ALA A 103 -15.07 -2.68 5.11
C ALA A 103 -14.97 -2.00 6.49
N PRO A 104 -15.98 -1.21 6.91
CA PRO A 104 -15.98 -0.67 8.26
C PRO A 104 -15.79 -1.82 9.23
N SER A 105 -14.85 -1.67 10.16
CA SER A 105 -14.65 -2.67 11.22
C SER A 105 -16.00 -2.91 11.90
N PRO A 106 -16.40 -4.17 12.17
CA PRO A 106 -17.57 -4.43 12.99
C PRO A 106 -17.36 -3.70 14.32
N LYS A 107 -18.38 -2.92 14.72
CA LYS A 107 -18.37 -2.26 16.04
C LYS A 107 -18.21 -3.36 17.09
N ARG A 108 -17.17 -3.21 17.92
CA ARG A 108 -17.00 -4.04 19.11
C ARG A 108 -18.15 -3.82 20.09
#